data_AF-A0AB33WL82-F1
#
_entry.id   AF-A0AB33WL82-F1
#
_cell.length_a   1.000
_cell.length_b   1.000
_cell.length_c   1.000
_cell.angle_alpha   90.00
_cell.angle_beta   90.00
_cell.angle_gamma   90.00
#
_symmetry.space_group_name_H-M   'P 1'
#
loop_
_entity.id
_entity.type
_entity.pdbx_description
1 polymer ?
#
loop_
_entity_poly.entity_id
_entity_poly.type
_entity_poly.pdbx_seq_one_letter_code
_entity_poly.pdbx_strand_id
1 'polypeptide(L)' 'MGCGKTTNAQAIAKALGLSNILDNWTPGKATPLLNTLVLTSAYEPSWPFKGRVMTFDQAMQLTGQLGVQA' A
#
# COMPACT_ATOMS: atom_id res chain seq x y z
N MET A 1 -9.27 -10.44 -11.67
CA MET A 1 -10.21 -9.35 -11.33
C MET A 1 -9.44 -8.31 -10.53
N GLY A 2 -8.99 -7.22 -11.16
CA GLY A 2 -8.09 -6.24 -10.55
C GLY A 2 -8.86 -5.23 -9.70
N CYS A 3 -8.69 -5.27 -8.37
CA CYS A 3 -9.35 -4.36 -7.42
C CYS A 3 -8.88 -2.89 -7.49
N GLY A 4 -8.30 -2.42 -8.60
CA GLY A 4 -7.80 -1.05 -8.75
C GLY A 4 -6.63 -0.67 -7.82
N LYS A 5 -6.00 -1.63 -7.13
CA LYS A 5 -4.87 -1.40 -6.22
C LYS A 5 -3.68 -0.76 -6.95
N THR A 6 -3.29 -1.32 -8.09
CA THR A 6 -2.24 -0.75 -8.94
C THR A 6 -2.59 0.66 -9.43
N THR A 7 -3.85 0.88 -9.84
CA THR A 7 -4.34 2.18 -10.31
C THR A 7 -4.27 3.27 -9.23
N ASN A 8 -4.57 2.92 -7.99
CA ASN A 8 -4.60 3.87 -6.87
C ASN A 8 -3.28 3.91 -6.07
N ALA A 9 -2.31 3.05 -6.41
CA ALA A 9 -1.07 2.88 -5.65
C ALA A 9 -0.32 4.20 -5.47
N GLN A 10 -0.24 5.01 -6.53
CA GLN A 10 0.43 6.31 -6.49
C GLN A 10 -0.25 7.30 -5.56
N ALA A 11 -1.58 7.37 -5.62
CA ALA A 11 -2.36 8.25 -4.77
C ALA A 11 -2.24 7.84 -3.30
N ILE A 12 -2.31 6.54 -3.01
CA ILE A 12 -2.17 5.98 -1.66
C ILE A 12 -0.75 6.20 -1.12
N ALA A 13 0.29 5.96 -1.92
CA ALA A 13 1.67 6.18 -1.52
C ALA A 13 1.92 7.65 -1.20
N LYS A 14 1.44 8.56 -2.05
CA LYS A 14 1.50 10.00 -1.81
C LYS A 14 0.78 10.38 -0.51
N ALA A 15 -0.40 9.79 -0.26
CA ALA A 15 -1.17 10.08 0.93
C ALA A 15 -0.50 9.63 2.24
N LEU A 16 0.30 8.57 2.15
CA LEU A 16 1.07 8.04 3.27
C LEU A 16 2.49 8.64 3.37
N GLY A 17 2.86 9.57 2.47
CA GLY A 17 4.22 10.14 2.42
C GLY A 17 5.28 9.12 2.00
N LEU A 18 4.90 8.05 1.30
CA LEU A 18 5.77 6.98 0.85
C LEU A 18 6.33 7.31 -0.54
N SER A 19 7.63 7.11 -0.73
CA SER A 19 8.33 7.42 -1.99
C SER A 19 8.39 6.24 -2.95
N ASN A 20 8.21 5.02 -2.43
CA ASN A 20 8.34 3.79 -3.21
C ASN A 20 7.03 3.01 -3.20
N ILE A 21 6.79 2.26 -4.29
CA ILE A 21 5.67 1.35 -4.43
C ILE A 21 6.23 0.00 -4.88
N LEU A 22 5.94 -1.05 -4.12
CA LEU A 22 6.21 -2.41 -4.48
C LEU A 22 4.88 -3.10 -4.78
N ASP A 23 4.54 -3.18 -6.06
CA ASP A 23 3.35 -3.89 -6.51
C ASP A 23 3.62 -5.40 -6.64
N ASN A 24 2.57 -6.20 -6.44
CA ASN A 24 2.58 -7.65 -6.58
C ASN A 24 3.64 -8.36 -5.70
N TRP A 25 3.84 -7.90 -4.46
CA TRP A 25 4.73 -8.58 -3.53
C TRP A 25 4.18 -9.95 -3.13
N THR A 26 5.07 -10.95 -3.08
CA THR A 26 4.75 -12.31 -2.64
C THR A 26 5.64 -12.72 -1.46
N PRO A 27 5.15 -13.61 -0.59
CA PRO A 27 5.91 -14.17 0.53
C PRO A 27 7.29 -14.69 0.09
N GLY A 28 8.31 -14.44 0.91
CA GLY A 28 9.70 -14.83 0.62
C GLY A 28 10.47 -13.87 -0.30
N LYS A 29 9.82 -12.85 -0.90
CA LYS A 29 10.52 -11.78 -1.62
C LYS A 29 11.02 -10.72 -0.65
N ALA A 30 12.24 -10.24 -0.88
CA ALA A 30 12.78 -9.10 -0.15
C ALA A 30 11.86 -7.88 -0.32
N THR A 31 11.61 -7.17 0.79
CA THR A 31 10.77 -5.98 0.84
C THR A 31 11.63 -4.79 1.25
N PRO A 32 11.59 -3.66 0.53
CA PRO A 32 12.24 -2.45 1.01
C PRO A 32 11.55 -2.02 2.30
N LEU A 33 12.31 -1.97 3.39
CA LEU A 33 11.76 -1.80 4.75
C LEU A 33 11.33 -0.35 5.07
N LEU A 34 11.67 0.61 4.21
CA LEU A 34 11.49 2.04 4.46
C LEU A 34 10.73 2.71 3.32
N ASN A 35 9.83 3.62 3.69
CA ASN A 35 9.11 4.53 2.78
C ASN A 35 8.47 3.85 1.56
N THR A 36 7.98 2.63 1.72
CA THR A 36 7.46 1.79 0.62
C THR A 36 6.05 1.32 0.88
N LEU A 37 5.16 1.59 -0.07
CA LEU A 37 3.82 0.99 -0.13
C LEU A 37 3.94 -0.40 -0.75
N VAL A 38 3.60 -1.44 0.00
CA VAL A 38 3.63 -2.82 -0.48
C VAL A 38 2.21 -3.26 -0.82
N LEU A 39 1.97 -3.63 -2.06
CA LEU A 39 0.71 -4.21 -2.51
C LEU A 39 0.89 -5.72 -2.64
N THR A 40 0.06 -6.47 -1.93
CA THR A 40 0.06 -7.92 -1.99
C THR A 40 -1.34 -8.46 -2.09
N SER A 41 -1.48 -9.59 -2.79
CA SER A 41 -2.68 -10.44 -2.79
C SER A 41 -2.55 -11.62 -1.82
N ALA A 42 -1.37 -11.78 -1.19
CA ALA A 42 -1.15 -12.84 -0.24
C ALA A 42 -1.96 -12.57 1.04
N TYR A 43 -2.68 -13.59 1.48
CA TYR A 43 -3.48 -13.56 2.70
C TYR A 43 -2.65 -13.87 3.97
N GLU A 44 -1.33 -14.06 3.82
CA GLU A 44 -0.52 -14.65 4.89
C GLU A 44 -0.19 -13.68 6.05
N PRO A 45 -0.23 -14.17 7.31
CA PRO A 45 0.01 -13.38 8.52
C PRO A 45 1.49 -13.22 8.90
N SER A 46 2.42 -13.93 8.25
CA SER A 46 3.85 -13.96 8.60
C SER A 46 4.68 -13.01 7.75
N TRP A 47 4.51 -11.71 7.94
CA TRP A 47 5.34 -10.73 7.25
C TRP A 47 6.74 -10.66 7.90
N PRO A 48 7.82 -10.71 7.10
CA PRO A 48 9.18 -10.62 7.64
C PRO A 48 9.55 -9.20 8.11
N PHE A 49 8.61 -8.25 8.02
CA PHE A 49 8.81 -6.85 8.35
C PHE A 49 7.68 -6.33 9.24
N LYS A 50 7.98 -5.31 10.04
CA LYS A 50 6.98 -4.58 10.82
C LYS A 50 6.45 -3.42 9.98
N GLY A 51 5.13 -3.31 9.86
CA GLY A 51 4.49 -2.25 9.11
C GLY A 51 3.02 -2.08 9.51
N ARG A 52 2.42 -0.96 9.09
CA ARG A 52 0.99 -0.72 9.27
C ARG A 52 0.23 -1.47 8.18
N VAL A 53 -0.57 -2.46 8.57
CA VAL A 53 -1.50 -3.16 7.68
C VAL A 53 -2.76 -2.30 7.53
N MET A 54 -3.27 -2.17 6.31
CA MET A 54 -4.55 -1.52 6.05
C MET A 54 -5.29 -2.23 4.91
N THR A 55 -6.62 -2.23 4.96
CA THR A 55 -7.44 -2.69 3.85
C THR A 55 -7.41 -1.68 2.70
N PHE A 56 -7.83 -2.11 1.51
CA PHE A 56 -7.95 -1.20 0.37
C PHE A 56 -8.89 -0.02 0.67
N ASP A 57 -10.04 -0.28 1.30
CA ASP A 57 -11.00 0.78 1.66
C ASP A 57 -10.40 1.79 2.65
N GLN A 58 -9.64 1.33 3.64
CA GLN A 58 -8.92 2.20 4.57
C GLN A 58 -7.87 3.06 3.86
N ALA A 59 -7.13 2.48 2.91
CA ALA A 59 -6.17 3.22 2.10
C ALA A 59 -6.86 4.30 1.24
N MET A 60 -8.04 3.99 0.70
CA MET A 60 -8.82 4.92 -0.11
C MET A 60 -9.44 6.08 0.69
N GLN A 61 -9.79 5.85 1.97
CA GLN A 61 -10.20 6.94 2.86
C GLN A 61 -9.08 7.97 3.06
N LEU A 62 -7.82 7.51 3.15
CA LEU A 62 -6.67 8.40 3.32
C LEU A 62 -6.38 9.23 2.06
N THR A 63 -6.58 8.68 0.86
CA THR A 63 -6.49 9.46 -0.38
C THR A 63 -7.60 10.49 -0.50
N GLY A 64 -8.82 10.14 -0.08
CA GLY A 64 -9.96 11.08 -0.05
C GLY A 64 -9.72 12.28 0.86
N GLN A 65 -9.07 12.08 2.02
CA GLN A 65 -8.76 13.15 2.97
C GLN A 65 -7.78 14.21 2.44
N LEU A 66 -6.93 13.86 1.46
CA LEU A 66 -6.07 14.83 0.76
C LEU A 66 -6.75 15.57 -0.38
N GLY A 67 -7.99 15.18 -0.74
CA GLY A 67 -8.84 15.87 -1.70
C GLY A 67 -9.84 16.84 -1.08
N VAL A 68 -9.85 17.01 0.25
CA VAL A 68 -10.75 17.92 0.98
C VAL A 68 -9.98 19.00 1.73
N GLN A 69 -9.08 19.68 1.03
CA GLN A 69 -8.54 20.98 1.46
C GLN A 69 -8.38 21.85 0.21
N ALA A 70 -9.48 22.48 -0.20
CA ALA A 70 -9.52 23.68 -1.03
C ALA A 70 -10.75 24.49 -0.61
#